data_AF-A0A2M6X458-F1
#
_entry.id   AF-A0A2M6X458-F1
#
_cell.length_a   1.000
_cell.length_b   1.000
_cell.length_c   1.000
_cell.angle_alpha   90.00
_cell.angle_beta   90.00
_cell.angle_gamma   90.00
#
_symmetry.space_group_name_H-M   'P 1'
#
loop_
_entity.id
_entity.type
_entity.pdbx_description
1 polymer ?
#
loop_
_entity_poly.entity_id
_entity_poly.type
_entity_poly.pdbx_seq_one_letter_code
_entity_poly.pdbx_strand_id
1 'polypeptide(L)'
;MVVAMAVVSGVESLLKQAVMDVTGHILVMKPVGFDRDDTGMSTKLEKFSNTITGITPFLHIEGLSAHKGVVSGVVLQGVDPSSVGSVLNLRNRVLESTQNAGAEISGFDRFLQASQGSVLVGKELAKKLSLSLDDDITLIIPRATTVHKQGFTRQIGRFKVVGFLDLGKYEFNERYIMMNIQDAQELAKVGKTISGYRLKISDPSKAQDVGFDINRELGHPYWTRDWMEVSRNYFSAVTLEKTVLFIVLLFVVMIASFNVSSALFVHVLRRFSDISLLRTFGMSQKSVARVFSLQGLIVGVFGVASGLLFGLFLTKLVEISTWLYVPAEIYKFDHLPIELRWLDWLLIISASLLLCWVSSLAPARRASRMNPVEGIRYE
;
A
#
# COMPACT_ATOMS: atom_id res chain seq x y z
N MET A 1 16.53 -11.24 4.92
CA MET A 1 15.10 -11.59 4.81
C MET A 1 14.24 -10.65 5.64
N VAL A 2 14.39 -10.62 6.97
CA VAL A 2 13.58 -9.78 7.88
C VAL A 2 13.53 -8.32 7.44
N VAL A 3 14.69 -7.67 7.31
CA VAL A 3 14.78 -6.25 6.91
C VAL A 3 14.11 -5.99 5.55
N ALA A 4 14.45 -6.78 4.53
CA ALA A 4 13.92 -6.60 3.17
C ALA A 4 12.39 -6.76 3.12
N MET A 5 11.83 -7.80 3.75
CA MET A 5 10.37 -7.98 3.83
C MET A 5 9.72 -6.87 4.64
N ALA A 6 10.34 -6.43 5.74
CA ALA A 6 9.79 -5.35 6.57
C ALA A 6 9.68 -4.03 5.80
N VAL A 7 10.70 -3.69 5.00
CA VAL A 7 10.68 -2.49 4.15
C VAL A 7 9.59 -2.58 3.09
N VAL A 8 9.50 -3.70 2.36
CA VAL A 8 8.48 -3.84 1.30
C VAL A 8 7.06 -3.88 1.89
N SER A 9 6.88 -4.50 3.05
CA SER A 9 5.61 -4.46 3.79
C SER A 9 5.26 -3.05 4.27
N GLY A 10 6.24 -2.28 4.76
CA GLY A 10 6.03 -0.89 5.14
C GLY A 10 5.67 0.00 3.96
N VAL A 11 6.38 -0.13 2.83
CA VAL A 11 6.07 0.59 1.59
C VAL A 11 4.66 0.24 1.10
N GLU A 12 4.30 -1.05 1.08
CA GLU A 12 2.95 -1.48 0.71
C GLU A 12 1.88 -0.81 1.59
N SER A 13 2.07 -0.83 2.90
CA SER A 13 1.13 -0.27 3.88
C SER A 13 0.95 1.24 3.71
N LEU A 14 2.05 1.95 3.54
CA LEU A 14 2.02 3.39 3.29
C LEU A 14 1.30 3.70 1.98
N LEU A 15 1.57 2.94 0.92
CA LEU A 15 0.86 3.09 -0.35
C LEU A 15 -0.64 2.81 -0.21
N LYS A 16 -1.04 1.78 0.54
CA LYS A 16 -2.46 1.50 0.84
C LYS A 16 -3.10 2.69 1.54
N GLN A 17 -2.46 3.19 2.60
CA GLN A 17 -2.96 4.34 3.36
C GLN A 17 -3.07 5.58 2.49
N ALA A 18 -2.07 5.85 1.63
CA ALA A 18 -2.10 6.98 0.72
C ALA A 18 -3.26 6.94 -0.28
N VAL A 19 -3.57 5.76 -0.83
CA VAL A 19 -4.75 5.61 -1.70
C VAL A 19 -6.03 5.83 -0.90
N MET A 20 -6.18 5.17 0.26
CA MET A 20 -7.37 5.28 1.10
C MET A 20 -7.63 6.70 1.59
N ASP A 21 -6.60 7.46 1.96
CA ASP A 21 -6.73 8.85 2.42
C ASP A 21 -7.33 9.77 1.35
N VAL A 22 -7.15 9.44 0.07
CA VAL A 22 -7.57 10.26 -1.09
C VAL A 22 -8.88 9.77 -1.68
N THR A 23 -9.09 8.46 -1.76
CA THR A 23 -10.26 7.86 -2.43
C THR A 23 -11.38 7.48 -1.47
N GLY A 24 -11.09 7.37 -0.17
CA GLY A 24 -11.93 6.61 0.76
C GLY A 24 -11.75 5.10 0.55
N HIS A 25 -12.55 4.30 1.26
CA HIS A 25 -12.46 2.84 1.20
C HIS A 25 -13.27 2.26 0.02
N ILE A 26 -14.45 2.83 -0.26
CA ILE A 26 -15.33 2.38 -1.34
C ILE A 26 -15.88 3.60 -2.09
N LEU A 27 -15.85 3.54 -3.41
CA LEU A 27 -16.49 4.48 -4.33
C LEU A 27 -17.77 3.84 -4.86
N VAL A 28 -18.91 4.47 -4.60
CA VAL A 28 -20.19 4.12 -5.23
C VAL A 28 -20.41 5.11 -6.36
N MET A 29 -20.55 4.63 -7.59
CA MET A 29 -20.65 5.46 -8.79
C MET A 29 -21.88 5.12 -9.61
N LYS A 30 -22.26 6.06 -10.47
CA LYS A 30 -23.36 5.95 -11.43
C LYS A 30 -23.00 6.63 -12.76
N PRO A 31 -23.71 6.33 -13.87
CA PRO A 31 -23.50 7.06 -15.11
C PRO A 31 -23.84 8.55 -14.92
N VAL A 32 -23.03 9.43 -15.50
CA VAL A 32 -23.24 10.87 -15.40
C VAL A 32 -24.61 11.25 -15.96
N GLY A 33 -25.41 12.00 -15.18
CA GLY A 33 -26.75 12.44 -15.56
C GLY A 33 -27.88 11.45 -15.23
N PHE A 34 -27.55 10.26 -14.71
CA PHE A 34 -28.52 9.33 -14.13
C PHE A 34 -28.89 9.78 -12.71
N ASP A 35 -30.19 9.78 -12.39
CA ASP A 35 -30.76 10.08 -11.06
C ASP A 35 -30.23 11.40 -10.44
N ARG A 36 -30.68 12.55 -10.91
CA ARG A 36 -30.10 13.86 -10.55
C ARG A 36 -30.29 14.28 -9.07
N ASP A 37 -31.25 13.66 -8.37
CA ASP A 37 -31.59 14.01 -7.00
C ASP A 37 -30.95 13.08 -5.95
N ASP A 38 -30.33 11.96 -6.37
CA ASP A 38 -29.50 11.05 -5.55
C ASP A 38 -30.15 10.42 -4.31
N THR A 39 -31.41 10.76 -4.03
CA THR A 39 -32.18 10.30 -2.87
C THR A 39 -32.33 8.79 -2.82
N GLY A 40 -32.45 8.13 -3.97
CA GLY A 40 -32.54 6.67 -4.04
C GLY A 40 -31.26 5.96 -3.58
N MET A 41 -30.09 6.56 -3.83
CA MET A 41 -28.81 5.98 -3.43
C MET A 41 -28.54 6.19 -1.94
N SER A 42 -28.75 7.41 -1.43
CA SER A 42 -28.50 7.72 -0.02
C SER A 42 -29.35 6.86 0.93
N THR A 43 -30.65 6.73 0.68
CA THR A 43 -31.55 5.90 1.50
C THR A 43 -31.17 4.41 1.48
N LYS A 44 -30.70 3.88 0.35
CA LYS A 44 -30.24 2.49 0.29
C LYS A 44 -28.92 2.27 1.06
N LEU A 45 -28.03 3.26 1.06
CA LEU A 45 -26.77 3.20 1.81
C LEU A 45 -26.99 3.24 3.33
N GLU A 46 -28.10 3.79 3.83
CA GLU A 46 -28.45 3.77 5.26
C GLU A 46 -28.57 2.34 5.82
N LYS A 47 -28.92 1.35 4.99
CA LYS A 47 -28.95 -0.07 5.40
C LYS A 47 -27.59 -0.60 5.87
N PHE A 48 -26.50 0.04 5.43
CA PHE A 48 -25.13 -0.30 5.78
C PHE A 48 -24.54 0.63 6.85
N SER A 49 -25.36 1.41 7.55
CA SER A 49 -24.96 2.35 8.60
C SER A 49 -24.13 1.74 9.73
N ASN A 50 -24.31 0.45 10.04
CA ASN A 50 -23.49 -0.25 11.04
C ASN A 50 -22.04 -0.50 10.57
N THR A 51 -21.76 -0.41 9.27
CA THR A 51 -20.44 -0.68 8.68
C THR A 51 -19.78 0.59 8.13
N ILE A 52 -20.59 1.52 7.62
CA ILE A 52 -20.15 2.79 7.05
C ILE A 52 -19.97 3.81 8.18
N THR A 53 -18.74 4.28 8.38
CA THR A 53 -18.38 5.29 9.38
C THR A 53 -18.41 6.72 8.83
N GLY A 54 -18.40 6.88 7.51
CA GLY A 54 -18.51 8.18 6.86
C GLY A 54 -18.96 8.05 5.40
N ILE A 55 -19.69 9.06 4.94
CA ILE A 55 -20.19 9.17 3.57
C ILE A 55 -19.99 10.61 3.10
N THR A 56 -19.50 10.79 1.86
CA THR A 56 -19.39 12.14 1.27
C THR A 56 -19.68 12.08 -0.23
N PRO A 57 -20.54 12.96 -0.77
CA PRO A 57 -20.79 13.03 -2.20
C PRO A 57 -19.56 13.59 -2.92
N PHE A 58 -19.35 13.19 -4.17
CA PHE A 58 -18.33 13.78 -5.01
C PHE A 58 -18.78 13.96 -6.45
N LEU A 59 -18.20 14.96 -7.10
CA LEU A 59 -18.35 15.21 -8.53
C LEU A 59 -16.98 15.19 -9.19
N HIS A 60 -16.82 14.31 -10.18
CA HIS A 60 -15.60 14.14 -10.94
C HIS A 60 -15.78 14.76 -12.33
N ILE A 61 -14.93 15.72 -12.67
CA ILE A 61 -14.95 16.41 -13.96
C ILE A 61 -13.54 16.53 -14.53
N GLU A 62 -13.37 16.19 -15.80
CA GLU A 62 -12.14 16.46 -16.53
C GLU A 62 -12.18 17.86 -17.16
N GLY A 63 -11.06 18.57 -17.08
CA GLY A 63 -10.96 19.93 -17.60
C GLY A 63 -9.52 20.36 -17.84
N LEU A 64 -9.35 21.66 -18.05
CA LEU A 64 -8.06 22.31 -18.20
C LEU A 64 -7.90 23.38 -17.12
N SER A 65 -6.69 23.53 -16.60
CA SER A 65 -6.30 24.66 -15.76
C SER A 65 -5.36 25.58 -16.54
N ALA A 66 -5.45 26.88 -16.31
CA ALA A 66 -4.56 27.87 -16.87
C ALA A 66 -4.10 28.88 -15.81
N HIS A 67 -2.79 29.17 -15.80
CA HIS A 67 -2.18 30.25 -15.00
C HIS A 67 -0.99 30.82 -15.77
N LYS A 68 -0.89 32.15 -15.86
CA LYS A 68 0.20 32.89 -16.56
C LYS A 68 0.56 32.33 -17.96
N GLY A 69 -0.45 31.90 -18.73
CA GLY A 69 -0.26 31.37 -20.09
C GLY A 69 0.14 29.89 -20.18
N VAL A 70 0.41 29.22 -19.05
CA VAL A 70 0.65 27.77 -18.99
C VAL A 70 -0.69 27.07 -18.81
N VAL A 71 -0.96 26.05 -19.64
CA VAL A 71 -2.18 25.24 -19.60
C VAL A 71 -1.83 23.79 -19.28
N SER A 72 -2.60 23.15 -18.40
CA SER A 72 -2.46 21.73 -18.07
C SER A 72 -3.83 21.05 -18.03
N GLY A 73 -3.88 19.78 -18.42
CA GLY A 73 -5.07 18.94 -18.20
C GLY A 73 -5.21 18.59 -16.72
N VAL A 74 -6.42 18.71 -16.19
CA VAL A 74 -6.71 18.53 -14.77
C VAL A 74 -7.98 17.72 -14.54
N VAL A 75 -8.05 17.13 -13.37
CA VAL A 75 -9.21 16.44 -12.82
C VAL A 75 -9.73 17.29 -11.66
N LEU A 76 -10.92 17.84 -11.83
CA LEU A 76 -11.65 18.56 -10.80
C LEU A 76 -12.41 17.55 -9.94
N GLN A 77 -12.18 17.62 -8.63
CA GLN A 77 -12.85 16.83 -7.62
C GLN A 77 -13.70 17.78 -6.76
N GLY A 78 -14.98 17.88 -7.11
CA GLY A 78 -15.98 18.53 -6.28
C GLY A 78 -16.26 17.66 -5.05
N VAL A 79 -16.04 18.21 -3.86
CA VAL A 79 -16.31 17.53 -2.58
C VAL A 79 -17.18 18.40 -1.69
N ASP A 80 -18.00 17.78 -0.85
CA ASP A 80 -18.74 18.51 0.17
C ASP A 80 -17.84 18.82 1.38
N PRO A 81 -17.56 20.10 1.68
CA PRO A 81 -16.70 20.48 2.81
C PRO A 81 -17.20 19.96 4.16
N SER A 82 -18.51 19.81 4.34
CA SER A 82 -19.10 19.41 5.61
C SER A 82 -18.84 17.94 5.96
N SER A 83 -18.83 17.06 4.94
CA SER A 83 -18.70 15.61 5.12
C SER A 83 -17.33 15.06 4.72
N VAL A 84 -16.56 15.75 3.87
CA VAL A 84 -15.30 15.23 3.31
C VAL A 84 -14.28 14.83 4.38
N GLY A 85 -14.18 15.57 5.49
CA GLY A 85 -13.26 15.26 6.59
C GLY A 85 -13.60 13.99 7.38
N SER A 86 -14.85 13.52 7.31
CA SER A 86 -15.24 12.24 7.93
C SER A 86 -14.76 11.02 7.12
N VAL A 87 -14.56 11.20 5.82
CA VAL A 87 -14.21 10.13 4.88
C VAL A 87 -12.73 10.16 4.50
N LEU A 88 -12.23 11.33 4.13
CA LEU A 88 -10.88 11.54 3.60
C LEU A 88 -9.98 12.19 4.66
N ASN A 89 -8.74 11.74 4.76
CA ASN A 89 -7.75 12.29 5.70
C ASN A 89 -6.87 13.34 5.01
N LEU A 90 -7.47 14.44 4.54
CA LEU A 90 -6.77 15.47 3.76
C LEU A 90 -6.02 16.49 4.61
N ARG A 91 -6.39 16.66 5.88
CA ARG A 91 -5.80 17.67 6.77
C ARG A 91 -4.28 17.53 6.91
N ASN A 92 -3.79 16.28 7.03
CA ASN A 92 -2.36 15.97 7.15
C ASN A 92 -1.63 15.96 5.79
N ARG A 93 -2.34 16.23 4.69
CA ARG A 93 -1.83 16.19 3.32
C ARG A 93 -1.78 17.57 2.66
N VAL A 94 -2.25 18.61 3.34
CA VAL A 94 -2.08 19.99 2.87
C VAL A 94 -0.75 20.52 3.38
N LEU A 95 0.14 20.87 2.46
CA LEU A 95 1.55 21.19 2.74
C LEU A 95 1.77 22.59 3.32
N GLU A 96 0.84 23.52 3.06
CA GLU A 96 1.03 24.93 3.44
C GLU A 96 -0.05 25.40 4.44
N SER A 97 0.43 26.13 5.45
CA SER A 97 -0.32 26.77 6.51
C SER A 97 -0.11 28.28 6.37
N THR A 98 -1.18 29.07 6.48
CA THR A 98 -1.08 30.53 6.47
C THR A 98 -1.15 31.04 7.90
N GLN A 99 -0.26 31.93 8.30
CA GLN A 99 -0.43 32.68 9.54
C GLN A 99 -1.48 33.77 9.32
N ASN A 100 -2.65 33.63 9.94
CA ASN A 100 -3.64 34.69 10.02
C ASN A 100 -3.90 35.02 11.49
N ALA A 101 -3.64 36.27 11.87
CA ALA A 101 -3.93 36.81 13.21
C ALA A 101 -3.33 36.01 14.40
N GLY A 102 -2.12 35.47 14.25
CA GLY A 102 -1.41 34.75 15.32
C GLY A 102 -1.81 33.29 15.52
N ALA A 103 -2.74 32.75 14.70
CA ALA A 103 -3.04 31.33 14.62
C ALA A 103 -2.61 30.76 13.26
N GLU A 104 -1.89 29.64 13.26
CA GLU A 104 -1.68 28.85 12.06
C GLU A 104 -3.01 28.21 11.64
N ILE A 105 -3.55 28.64 10.50
CA ILE A 105 -4.72 28.01 9.89
C ILE A 105 -4.23 27.20 8.70
N SER A 106 -4.41 25.87 8.77
CA SER A 106 -4.12 24.97 7.67
C SER A 106 -4.88 25.40 6.40
N GLY A 107 -4.28 25.28 5.21
CA GLY A 107 -4.97 25.52 3.95
C GLY A 107 -6.25 24.68 3.79
N PHE A 108 -6.34 23.52 4.46
CA PHE A 108 -7.57 22.72 4.52
C PHE A 108 -8.67 23.44 5.32
N ASP A 109 -8.34 24.08 6.44
CA ASP A 109 -9.31 24.81 7.24
C ASP A 109 -9.77 26.09 6.53
N ARG A 110 -8.87 26.75 5.78
CA ARG A 110 -9.25 27.83 4.86
C ARG A 110 -10.23 27.35 3.79
N PHE A 111 -9.98 26.18 3.21
CA PHE A 111 -10.88 25.55 2.24
C PHE A 111 -12.27 25.25 2.83
N LEU A 112 -12.33 24.72 4.05
CA LEU A 112 -13.58 24.45 4.76
C LEU A 112 -14.35 25.75 5.09
N GLN A 113 -13.64 26.82 5.48
CA GLN A 113 -14.24 28.10 5.86
C GLN A 113 -14.71 28.94 4.66
N ALA A 114 -13.93 28.97 3.58
CA ALA A 114 -14.23 29.80 2.42
C ALA A 114 -15.56 29.40 1.77
N SER A 115 -15.94 28.12 1.89
CA SER A 115 -17.17 27.50 1.39
C SER A 115 -17.34 27.55 -0.15
N GLN A 116 -16.93 28.61 -0.86
CA GLN A 116 -17.00 28.72 -2.32
C GLN A 116 -15.82 29.52 -2.87
N GLY A 117 -15.55 29.38 -4.18
CA GLY A 117 -14.56 30.18 -4.91
C GLY A 117 -13.09 29.84 -4.58
N SER A 118 -12.86 28.76 -3.82
CA SER A 118 -11.54 28.37 -3.34
C SER A 118 -11.18 26.94 -3.75
N VAL A 119 -9.91 26.72 -4.07
CA VAL A 119 -9.42 25.41 -4.52
C VAL A 119 -8.14 25.00 -3.83
N LEU A 120 -8.01 23.69 -3.64
CA LEU A 120 -6.76 23.03 -3.25
C LEU A 120 -6.16 22.37 -4.49
N VAL A 121 -4.87 22.60 -4.75
CA VAL A 121 -4.20 22.16 -5.97
C VAL A 121 -3.13 21.12 -5.64
N GLY A 122 -3.03 20.04 -6.41
CA GLY A 122 -1.94 19.07 -6.25
C GLY A 122 -0.56 19.73 -6.34
N LYS A 123 0.38 19.32 -5.48
CA LYS A 123 1.68 20.01 -5.33
C LYS A 123 2.52 20.05 -6.62
N GLU A 124 2.47 19.01 -7.45
CA GLU A 124 3.23 18.96 -8.71
C GLU A 124 2.57 19.82 -9.78
N LEU A 125 1.24 19.88 -9.81
CA LEU A 125 0.48 20.79 -10.65
C LEU A 125 0.77 22.26 -10.28
N ALA A 126 0.86 22.56 -8.99
CA ALA A 126 1.22 23.88 -8.49
C ALA A 126 2.62 24.31 -8.96
N LYS A 127 3.62 23.44 -8.83
CA LYS A 127 4.97 23.68 -9.37
C LYS A 127 4.95 23.90 -10.88
N LYS A 128 4.26 23.03 -11.62
CA LYS A 128 4.14 23.10 -13.09
C LYS A 128 3.51 24.41 -13.56
N LEU A 129 2.55 24.93 -12.83
CA LEU A 129 1.87 26.20 -13.12
C LEU A 129 2.51 27.41 -12.43
N SER A 130 3.56 27.22 -11.62
CA SER A 130 4.19 28.27 -10.81
C SER A 130 3.18 29.04 -9.95
N LEU A 131 2.26 28.31 -9.31
CA LEU A 131 1.25 28.86 -8.40
C LEU A 131 1.85 29.15 -7.02
N SER A 132 1.43 30.26 -6.43
CA SER A 132 1.64 30.62 -5.02
C SER A 132 0.31 30.61 -4.27
N LEU A 133 0.34 30.61 -2.93
CA LEU A 133 -0.86 30.84 -2.13
C LEU A 133 -1.55 32.14 -2.52
N ASP A 134 -2.88 32.12 -2.48
CA ASP A 134 -3.76 33.24 -2.82
C ASP A 134 -3.73 33.70 -4.29
N ASP A 135 -2.99 33.00 -5.17
CA ASP A 135 -3.08 33.19 -6.62
C ASP A 135 -4.44 32.78 -7.18
N ASP A 136 -4.83 33.40 -8.30
CA ASP A 136 -5.98 32.97 -9.10
C ASP A 136 -5.57 31.91 -10.13
N ILE A 137 -6.35 30.83 -10.18
CA ILE A 137 -6.28 29.80 -11.22
C ILE A 137 -7.55 29.82 -12.07
N THR A 138 -7.39 29.74 -13.38
CA THR A 138 -8.52 29.65 -14.32
C THR A 138 -8.80 28.19 -14.64
N LEU A 139 -10.03 27.73 -14.42
CA LEU A 139 -10.50 26.39 -14.75
C LEU A 139 -11.42 26.44 -15.97
N ILE A 140 -11.22 25.51 -16.89
CA ILE A 140 -11.93 25.44 -18.17
C ILE A 140 -12.51 24.04 -18.34
N ILE A 141 -13.83 23.94 -18.47
CA ILE A 141 -14.52 22.67 -18.75
C ILE A 141 -14.99 22.67 -20.21
N PRO A 142 -14.49 21.77 -21.05
CA PRO A 142 -14.99 21.59 -22.41
C PRO A 142 -16.32 20.83 -22.37
N ARG A 143 -17.36 21.38 -23.00
CA ARG A 143 -18.68 20.75 -23.10
C ARG A 143 -19.06 20.55 -24.55
N ALA A 144 -19.45 19.32 -24.90
CA ALA A 144 -20.03 19.01 -26.20
C ALA A 144 -21.40 19.73 -26.31
N THR A 145 -21.58 20.51 -27.38
CA THR A 145 -22.82 21.26 -27.59
C THR A 145 -23.76 20.45 -28.48
N THR A 146 -25.03 20.35 -28.12
CA THR A 146 -26.07 19.71 -28.95
C THR A 146 -26.47 20.53 -30.18
N VAL A 147 -26.13 21.83 -30.20
CA VAL A 147 -26.55 22.79 -31.24
C VAL A 147 -25.62 22.78 -32.46
N HIS A 148 -24.36 22.39 -32.32
CA HIS A 148 -23.42 22.27 -33.44
C HIS A 148 -22.73 20.91 -33.35
N LYS A 149 -22.96 20.04 -34.35
CA LYS A 149 -22.39 18.68 -34.45
C LYS A 149 -20.85 18.61 -34.37
N GLN A 150 -20.15 19.76 -34.32
CA GLN A 150 -18.68 19.87 -34.20
C GLN A 150 -18.19 21.01 -33.27
N GLY A 151 -19.06 21.66 -32.46
CA GLY A 151 -18.68 22.81 -31.62
C GLY A 151 -18.65 22.51 -30.12
N PHE A 152 -17.51 22.74 -29.46
CA PHE A 152 -17.41 22.72 -28.00
C PHE A 152 -17.68 24.10 -27.42
N THR A 153 -18.55 24.20 -26.42
CA THR A 153 -18.64 25.39 -25.57
C THR A 153 -17.70 25.21 -24.38
N ARG A 154 -17.04 26.29 -23.97
CA ARG A 154 -16.15 26.29 -22.79
C ARG A 154 -16.83 27.02 -21.64
N GLN A 155 -16.90 26.37 -20.48
CA GLN A 155 -17.19 27.08 -19.23
C GLN A 155 -15.87 27.46 -18.60
N ILE A 156 -15.75 28.71 -18.14
CA ILE A 156 -14.54 29.25 -17.55
C ILE A 156 -14.91 29.80 -16.18
N GLY A 157 -14.17 29.38 -15.14
CA GLY A 157 -14.28 29.92 -13.79
C GLY A 157 -12.91 30.30 -13.26
N ARG A 158 -12.86 31.32 -12.42
CA ARG A 158 -11.63 31.74 -11.70
C ARG A 158 -11.80 31.40 -10.24
N PHE A 159 -10.78 30.79 -9.66
CA PHE A 159 -10.80 30.33 -8.28
C PHE A 159 -9.49 30.71 -7.59
N LYS A 160 -9.56 30.96 -6.29
CA LYS A 160 -8.40 31.29 -5.48
C LYS A 160 -7.75 30.02 -4.93
N VAL A 161 -6.43 29.93 -5.03
CA VAL A 161 -5.64 28.82 -4.48
C VAL A 161 -5.43 29.04 -2.97
N VAL A 162 -6.01 28.16 -2.15
CA VAL A 162 -5.93 28.28 -0.67
C VAL A 162 -5.00 27.25 -0.02
N GLY A 163 -4.41 26.35 -0.82
CA GLY A 163 -3.43 25.38 -0.34
C GLY A 163 -3.02 24.36 -1.40
N PHE A 164 -1.93 23.66 -1.10
CA PHE A 164 -1.38 22.60 -1.95
C PHE A 164 -1.52 21.22 -1.31
N LEU A 165 -1.96 20.24 -2.10
CA LEU A 165 -2.21 18.87 -1.67
C LEU A 165 -1.06 17.93 -2.04
N ASP A 166 -0.70 17.07 -1.10
CA ASP A 166 0.10 15.86 -1.33
C ASP A 166 -0.75 14.59 -1.18
N LEU A 167 -1.24 14.13 -2.32
CA LEU A 167 -2.05 12.93 -2.48
C LEU A 167 -1.21 11.64 -2.47
N GLY A 168 0.09 11.72 -2.17
CA GLY A 168 1.00 10.57 -2.05
C GLY A 168 1.38 9.89 -3.38
N LYS A 169 0.80 10.33 -4.50
CA LYS A 169 1.13 9.86 -5.86
C LYS A 169 1.44 11.03 -6.77
N TYR A 170 2.46 10.87 -7.61
CA TYR A 170 2.85 11.89 -8.59
C TYR A 170 1.68 12.19 -9.54
N GLU A 171 1.03 11.16 -10.07
CA GLU A 171 -0.05 11.29 -11.06
C GLU A 171 -1.27 12.02 -10.48
N PHE A 172 -1.55 11.82 -9.19
CA PHE A 172 -2.62 12.54 -8.50
C PHE A 172 -2.21 14.00 -8.27
N ASN A 173 -1.00 14.22 -7.76
CA ASN A 173 -0.47 15.56 -7.50
C ASN A 173 -0.27 16.41 -8.76
N GLU A 174 -0.10 15.79 -9.93
CA GLU A 174 0.11 16.49 -11.21
C GLU A 174 -1.21 16.96 -11.86
N ARG A 175 -2.35 16.42 -11.45
CA ARG A 175 -3.63 16.64 -12.16
C ARG A 175 -4.81 17.02 -11.29
N TYR A 176 -4.80 16.73 -9.99
CA TYR A 176 -5.98 16.90 -9.16
C TYR A 176 -6.11 18.34 -8.65
N ILE A 177 -7.33 18.86 -8.77
CA ILE A 177 -7.77 20.09 -8.10
C ILE A 177 -9.02 19.72 -7.30
N MET A 178 -9.00 20.01 -6.01
CA MET A 178 -10.16 19.81 -5.14
C MET A 178 -10.86 21.14 -4.90
N MET A 179 -12.18 21.12 -5.01
CA MET A 179 -13.03 22.30 -4.88
C MET A 179 -14.35 21.94 -4.22
N ASN A 180 -15.14 22.93 -3.82
CA ASN A 180 -16.48 22.64 -3.33
C ASN A 180 -17.32 21.99 -4.46
N ILE A 181 -18.06 20.93 -4.13
CA ILE A 181 -19.03 20.29 -5.03
C ILE A 181 -20.01 21.28 -5.67
N GLN A 182 -20.46 22.32 -4.95
CA GLN A 182 -21.35 23.35 -5.51
C GLN A 182 -20.65 24.18 -6.59
N ASP A 183 -19.40 24.60 -6.37
CA ASP A 183 -18.61 25.32 -7.37
C ASP A 183 -18.35 24.44 -8.62
N ALA A 184 -18.07 23.15 -8.40
CA ALA A 184 -17.89 22.18 -9.48
C ALA A 184 -19.18 22.00 -10.30
N GLN A 185 -20.32 21.92 -9.63
CA GLN A 185 -21.65 21.80 -10.25
C GLN A 185 -22.01 23.04 -11.08
N GLU A 186 -21.74 24.23 -10.55
CA GLU A 186 -21.97 25.50 -11.23
C GLU A 186 -21.05 25.64 -12.45
N LEU A 187 -19.76 25.37 -12.29
CA LEU A 187 -18.77 25.44 -13.37
C LEU A 187 -19.12 24.46 -14.50
N ALA A 188 -19.56 23.24 -14.18
CA ALA A 188 -19.95 22.26 -15.18
C ALA A 188 -21.38 22.44 -15.74
N LYS A 189 -22.20 23.29 -15.10
CA LYS A 189 -23.63 23.48 -15.42
C LYS A 189 -24.43 22.17 -15.44
N VAL A 190 -24.23 21.35 -14.40
CA VAL A 190 -24.86 20.02 -14.26
C VAL A 190 -25.97 19.99 -13.20
N GLY A 191 -26.32 21.13 -12.62
CA GLY A 191 -27.29 21.22 -11.52
C GLY A 191 -26.80 20.45 -10.30
N LYS A 192 -27.71 19.82 -9.54
CA LYS A 192 -27.38 19.05 -8.32
C LYS A 192 -26.78 17.66 -8.57
N THR A 193 -26.43 17.34 -9.82
CA THR A 193 -25.88 16.02 -10.18
C THR A 193 -24.52 15.78 -9.49
N ILE A 194 -24.32 14.59 -8.95
CA ILE A 194 -23.03 14.10 -8.46
C ILE A 194 -22.56 12.88 -9.28
N SER A 195 -21.27 12.55 -9.20
CA SER A 195 -20.72 11.33 -9.80
C SER A 195 -20.96 10.09 -8.92
N GLY A 196 -21.07 10.29 -7.62
CA GLY A 196 -21.38 9.25 -6.66
C GLY A 196 -21.01 9.63 -5.22
N TYR A 197 -20.82 8.62 -4.38
CA TYR A 197 -20.39 8.78 -2.98
C TYR A 197 -19.07 8.07 -2.71
N ARG A 198 -18.26 8.66 -1.85
CA ARG A 198 -17.13 8.01 -1.21
C ARG A 198 -17.53 7.56 0.18
N LEU A 199 -17.17 6.34 0.53
CA LEU A 199 -17.50 5.72 1.80
C LEU A 199 -16.23 5.40 2.58
N LYS A 200 -16.30 5.64 3.88
CA LYS A 200 -15.37 5.12 4.87
C LYS A 200 -16.09 4.03 5.65
N ILE A 201 -15.40 2.92 5.85
CA ILE A 201 -15.91 1.76 6.59
C ILE A 201 -15.00 1.46 7.78
N SER A 202 -15.53 0.80 8.81
CA SER A 202 -14.79 0.48 10.03
C SER A 202 -13.56 -0.40 9.79
N ASP A 203 -13.66 -1.35 8.84
CA ASP A 203 -12.58 -2.28 8.50
C ASP A 203 -12.23 -2.17 7.00
N PRO A 204 -11.15 -1.45 6.62
CA PRO A 204 -10.75 -1.28 5.23
C PRO A 204 -10.41 -2.59 4.50
N SER A 205 -10.08 -3.66 5.23
CA SER A 205 -9.73 -4.96 4.63
C SER A 205 -10.95 -5.66 4.01
N LYS A 206 -12.15 -5.34 4.48
CA LYS A 206 -13.43 -5.86 3.97
C LYS A 206 -14.06 -4.99 2.89
N ALA A 207 -13.35 -4.00 2.38
CA ALA A 207 -13.89 -3.05 1.40
C ALA A 207 -14.44 -3.73 0.14
N GLN A 208 -13.81 -4.82 -0.30
CA GLN A 208 -14.26 -5.59 -1.46
C GLN A 208 -15.60 -6.30 -1.18
N ASP A 209 -15.72 -7.00 -0.05
CA ASP A 209 -16.93 -7.74 0.34
C ASP A 209 -18.11 -6.79 0.56
N VAL A 210 -17.87 -5.70 1.30
CA VAL A 210 -18.88 -4.66 1.54
C VAL A 210 -19.27 -3.96 0.24
N GLY A 211 -18.32 -3.70 -0.66
CA GLY A 211 -18.58 -3.15 -1.98
C GLY A 211 -19.49 -4.07 -2.80
N PHE A 212 -19.24 -5.37 -2.80
CA PHE A 212 -20.08 -6.37 -3.48
C PHE A 212 -21.52 -6.39 -2.93
N ASP A 213 -21.68 -6.33 -1.61
CA ASP A 213 -23.00 -6.29 -0.98
C ASP A 213 -23.76 -5.00 -1.31
N ILE A 214 -23.07 -3.84 -1.28
CA ILE A 214 -23.63 -2.56 -1.71
C ILE A 214 -24.06 -2.62 -3.17
N ASN A 215 -23.22 -3.17 -4.05
CA ASN A 215 -23.52 -3.30 -5.47
C ASN A 215 -24.76 -4.18 -5.71
N ARG A 216 -24.90 -5.28 -4.97
CA ARG A 216 -26.06 -6.18 -5.03
C ARG A 216 -27.36 -5.50 -4.59
N GLU A 217 -27.30 -4.65 -3.56
CA GLU A 217 -28.45 -3.92 -3.03
C GLU A 217 -28.87 -2.72 -3.90
N LEU A 218 -27.89 -1.99 -4.43
CA LEU A 218 -28.15 -0.84 -5.29
C LEU A 218 -28.69 -1.29 -6.66
N GLY A 219 -28.10 -2.33 -7.25
CA GLY A 219 -28.44 -2.84 -8.58
C GLY A 219 -27.98 -1.91 -9.72
N HIS A 220 -28.21 -2.33 -10.97
CA HIS A 220 -27.90 -1.51 -12.14
C HIS A 220 -28.71 -0.19 -12.14
N PRO A 221 -28.13 0.97 -12.50
CA PRO A 221 -26.82 1.18 -13.13
C PRO A 221 -25.70 1.59 -12.16
N TYR A 222 -25.89 1.36 -10.86
CA TYR A 222 -24.85 1.66 -9.89
C TYR A 222 -23.74 0.62 -9.94
N TRP A 223 -22.50 1.04 -9.66
CA TRP A 223 -21.40 0.13 -9.43
C TRP A 223 -20.48 0.64 -8.33
N THR A 224 -19.81 -0.29 -7.66
CA THR A 224 -18.82 0.02 -6.64
C THR A 224 -17.41 -0.21 -7.15
N ARG A 225 -16.44 0.52 -6.63
CA ARG A 225 -15.02 0.20 -6.70
C ARG A 225 -14.39 0.40 -5.33
N ASP A 226 -13.62 -0.56 -4.87
CA ASP A 226 -12.83 -0.38 -3.65
C ASP A 226 -11.48 0.27 -3.95
N TRP A 227 -10.79 0.69 -2.88
CA TRP A 227 -9.50 1.36 -2.96
C TRP A 227 -8.41 0.51 -3.64
N MET A 228 -8.46 -0.83 -3.58
CA MET A 228 -7.51 -1.70 -4.28
C MET A 228 -7.77 -1.67 -5.78
N GLU A 229 -9.03 -1.64 -6.20
CA GLU A 229 -9.41 -1.59 -7.61
C GLU A 229 -9.01 -0.28 -8.29
N VAL A 230 -9.12 0.85 -7.58
CA VAL A 230 -8.70 2.16 -8.08
C VAL A 230 -7.23 2.17 -8.51
N SER A 231 -6.38 1.39 -7.83
CA SER A 231 -4.94 1.27 -8.12
C SER A 231 -4.49 -0.17 -8.37
N ARG A 232 -5.34 -0.99 -9.03
CA ARG A 232 -5.12 -2.43 -9.23
C ARG A 232 -3.73 -2.76 -9.79
N ASN A 233 -3.27 -2.02 -10.80
CA ASN A 233 -1.98 -2.25 -11.44
C ASN A 233 -0.81 -2.05 -10.47
N TYR A 234 -0.89 -1.05 -9.59
CA TYR A 234 0.17 -0.77 -8.61
C TYR A 234 0.21 -1.85 -7.52
N PHE A 235 -0.94 -2.21 -6.94
CA PHE A 235 -0.98 -3.26 -5.91
C PHE A 235 -0.58 -4.63 -6.46
N SER A 236 -0.93 -4.91 -7.73
CA SER A 236 -0.45 -6.11 -8.42
C SER A 236 1.07 -6.10 -8.57
N ALA A 237 1.66 -4.96 -8.95
CA ALA A 237 3.11 -4.83 -9.06
C ALA A 237 3.83 -5.05 -7.71
N VAL A 238 3.33 -4.43 -6.62
CA VAL A 238 3.89 -4.62 -5.27
C VAL A 238 3.79 -6.08 -4.82
N THR A 239 2.67 -6.75 -5.11
CA THR A 239 2.48 -8.16 -4.76
C THR A 239 3.43 -9.07 -5.55
N LEU A 240 3.64 -8.79 -6.84
CA LEU A 240 4.63 -9.50 -7.66
C LEU A 240 6.05 -9.29 -7.13
N GLU A 241 6.41 -8.06 -6.79
CA GLU A 241 7.73 -7.75 -6.22
C GLU A 241 7.99 -8.52 -4.92
N LYS A 242 7.01 -8.55 -4.01
CA LYS A 242 7.08 -9.37 -2.79
C LYS A 242 7.30 -10.85 -3.08
N THR A 243 6.58 -11.37 -4.08
CA THR A 243 6.69 -12.78 -4.48
C THR A 243 8.07 -13.10 -5.04
N VAL A 244 8.61 -12.24 -5.90
CA VAL A 244 9.96 -12.38 -6.46
C VAL A 244 11.01 -12.33 -5.37
N LEU A 245 10.93 -11.36 -4.45
CA LEU A 245 11.85 -11.27 -3.32
C LEU A 245 11.78 -12.51 -2.42
N PHE A 246 10.58 -13.01 -2.12
CA PHE A 246 10.43 -14.24 -1.36
C PHE A 246 11.13 -15.43 -2.03
N ILE A 247 10.97 -15.60 -3.35
CA ILE A 247 11.63 -16.67 -4.12
C ILE A 247 13.15 -16.52 -4.10
N VAL A 248 13.68 -15.32 -4.38
CA VAL A 248 15.13 -15.06 -4.36
C VAL A 248 15.71 -15.36 -2.98
N LEU A 249 15.03 -14.91 -1.93
CA LEU A 249 15.46 -15.17 -0.56
C LEU A 249 15.40 -16.66 -0.21
N LEU A 250 14.40 -17.40 -0.71
CA LEU A 250 14.31 -18.85 -0.54
C LEU A 250 15.51 -19.56 -1.19
N PHE A 251 15.97 -19.12 -2.36
CA PHE A 251 17.20 -19.64 -2.97
C PHE A 251 18.45 -19.36 -2.13
N VAL A 252 18.57 -18.17 -1.55
CA VAL A 252 19.69 -17.85 -0.64
C VAL A 252 19.71 -18.79 0.56
N VAL A 253 18.56 -19.04 1.18
CA VAL A 253 18.44 -19.98 2.30
C VAL A 253 18.78 -21.41 1.86
N MET A 254 18.33 -21.83 0.68
CA MET A 254 18.66 -23.14 0.12
C MET A 254 20.17 -23.32 -0.11
N ILE A 255 20.85 -22.32 -0.67
CA ILE A 255 22.31 -22.35 -0.84
C ILE A 255 23.01 -22.41 0.52
N ALA A 256 22.54 -21.62 1.49
CA ALA A 256 23.08 -21.66 2.85
C ALA A 256 22.84 -23.00 3.56
N SER A 257 21.69 -23.65 3.33
CA SER A 257 21.37 -24.94 3.93
C SER A 257 22.22 -26.08 3.36
N PHE A 258 22.65 -25.99 2.09
CA PHE A 258 23.67 -26.89 1.54
C PHE A 258 25.00 -26.78 2.29
N ASN A 259 25.42 -25.58 2.67
CA ASN A 259 26.64 -25.41 3.47
C ASN A 259 26.51 -26.09 4.84
N VAL A 260 25.34 -25.99 5.48
CA VAL A 260 25.06 -26.71 6.73
C VAL A 260 25.12 -28.22 6.51
N SER A 261 24.53 -28.72 5.44
CA SER A 261 24.59 -30.15 5.07
C SER A 261 26.04 -30.63 4.90
N SER A 262 26.86 -29.87 4.18
CA SER A 262 28.29 -30.18 3.99
C SER A 262 29.05 -30.19 5.31
N ALA A 263 28.83 -29.21 6.18
CA ALA A 263 29.46 -29.16 7.50
C ALA A 263 29.02 -30.36 8.38
N LEU A 264 27.73 -30.71 8.38
CA LEU A 264 27.22 -31.85 9.12
C LEU A 264 27.81 -33.18 8.61
N PHE A 265 27.96 -33.32 7.29
CA PHE A 265 28.58 -34.49 6.68
C PHE A 265 30.04 -34.66 7.10
N VAL A 266 30.83 -33.58 7.10
CA VAL A 266 32.21 -33.62 7.60
C VAL A 266 32.25 -33.97 9.10
N HIS A 267 31.32 -33.44 9.89
CA HIS A 267 31.22 -33.75 11.31
C HIS A 267 30.92 -35.24 11.57
N VAL A 268 30.02 -35.83 10.77
CA VAL A 268 29.72 -37.27 10.79
C VAL A 268 30.98 -38.10 10.50
N LEU A 269 31.72 -37.74 9.46
CA LEU A 269 32.94 -38.47 9.06
C LEU A 269 34.01 -38.44 10.16
N ARG A 270 34.20 -37.30 10.82
CA ARG A 270 35.15 -37.20 11.95
C ARG A 270 34.75 -38.04 13.16
N ARG A 271 33.47 -38.35 13.31
CA ARG A 271 32.90 -39.16 14.41
C ARG A 271 32.59 -40.60 13.96
N PHE A 272 33.14 -41.04 12.83
CA PHE A 272 32.77 -42.33 12.25
C PHE A 272 33.16 -43.53 13.13
N SER A 273 34.31 -43.49 13.81
CA SER A 273 34.72 -44.51 14.79
C SER A 273 33.71 -44.59 15.95
N ASP A 274 33.41 -43.45 16.59
CA ASP A 274 32.42 -43.36 17.68
C ASP A 274 31.04 -43.93 17.28
N ILE A 275 30.56 -43.60 16.08
CA ILE A 275 29.28 -44.10 15.54
C ILE A 275 29.34 -45.63 15.36
N SER A 276 30.46 -46.14 14.88
CA SER A 276 30.65 -47.58 14.64
C SER A 276 30.66 -48.36 15.95
N LEU A 277 31.30 -47.82 16.99
CA LEU A 277 31.34 -48.39 18.34
C LEU A 277 29.95 -48.40 19.01
N LEU A 278 29.16 -47.33 18.84
CA LEU A 278 27.76 -47.32 19.31
C LEU A 278 26.89 -48.34 18.56
N ARG A 279 27.14 -48.55 17.27
CA ARG A 279 26.41 -49.53 16.46
C ARG A 279 26.76 -50.97 16.82
N THR A 280 28.00 -51.27 17.24
CA THR A 280 28.35 -52.60 17.75
C THR A 280 27.71 -52.88 19.12
N PHE A 281 27.47 -51.85 19.93
CA PHE A 281 26.65 -51.97 21.16
C PHE A 281 25.14 -52.05 20.92
N GLY A 282 24.67 -52.13 19.66
CA GLY A 282 23.26 -52.36 19.33
C GLY A 282 22.46 -51.11 18.93
N MET A 283 23.10 -49.95 18.74
CA MET A 283 22.40 -48.75 18.27
C MET A 283 21.86 -48.94 16.84
N SER A 284 20.55 -48.77 16.67
CA SER A 284 19.89 -48.93 15.36
C SER A 284 20.27 -47.83 14.37
N GLN A 285 20.23 -48.13 13.07
CA GLN A 285 20.44 -47.15 11.99
C GLN A 285 19.47 -45.95 12.09
N LYS A 286 18.23 -46.20 12.49
CA LYS A 286 17.21 -45.16 12.69
C LYS A 286 17.58 -44.21 13.84
N SER A 287 18.16 -44.75 14.91
CA SER A 287 18.64 -43.94 16.04
C SER A 287 19.79 -43.02 15.61
N VAL A 288 20.74 -43.53 14.81
CA VAL A 288 21.86 -42.73 14.28
C VAL A 288 21.34 -41.61 13.37
N ALA A 289 20.44 -41.92 12.43
CA ALA A 289 19.82 -40.92 11.58
C ALA A 289 19.05 -39.87 12.40
N ARG A 290 18.34 -40.27 13.46
CA ARG A 290 17.58 -39.36 14.33
C ARG A 290 18.51 -38.37 15.03
N VAL A 291 19.61 -38.82 15.62
CA VAL A 291 20.59 -37.95 16.31
C VAL A 291 21.13 -36.88 15.35
N PHE A 292 21.60 -37.26 14.17
CA PHE A 292 22.14 -36.29 13.20
C PHE A 292 21.07 -35.37 12.61
N SER A 293 19.84 -35.86 12.39
CA SER A 293 18.73 -35.02 11.96
C SER A 293 18.36 -33.98 13.01
N LEU A 294 18.38 -34.35 14.30
CA LEU A 294 18.12 -33.47 15.42
C LEU A 294 19.23 -32.43 15.58
N GLN A 295 20.49 -32.84 15.40
CA GLN A 295 21.62 -31.91 15.41
C GLN A 295 21.49 -30.85 14.31
N GLY A 296 21.11 -31.25 13.09
CA GLY A 296 20.84 -30.31 12.01
C GLY A 296 19.66 -29.37 12.30
N LEU A 297 18.59 -29.89 12.93
CA LEU A 297 17.46 -29.06 13.37
C LEU A 297 17.90 -28.05 14.44
N ILE A 298 18.70 -28.45 15.42
CA ILE A 298 19.22 -27.58 16.48
C ILE A 298 20.05 -26.44 15.86
N VAL A 299 20.97 -26.77 14.94
CA VAL A 299 21.75 -25.76 14.21
C VAL A 299 20.83 -24.80 13.44
N GLY A 300 19.79 -25.34 12.79
CA GLY A 300 18.77 -24.53 12.10
C GLY A 300 18.02 -23.60 13.03
N VAL A 301 17.58 -24.07 14.21
CA VAL A 301 16.89 -23.26 15.22
C VAL A 301 17.81 -22.15 15.74
N PHE A 302 19.06 -22.46 16.07
CA PHE A 302 20.02 -21.44 16.49
C PHE A 302 20.32 -20.43 15.38
N GLY A 303 20.46 -20.89 14.13
CA GLY A 303 20.63 -20.01 12.98
C GLY A 303 19.45 -19.08 12.76
N VAL A 304 18.22 -19.59 12.82
CA VAL A 304 17.00 -18.78 12.70
C VAL A 304 16.87 -17.82 13.88
N ALA A 305 17.05 -18.27 15.12
CA ALA A 305 16.97 -17.41 16.31
C ALA A 305 18.00 -16.26 16.24
N SER A 306 19.25 -16.58 15.91
CA SER A 306 20.34 -15.60 15.81
C SER A 306 20.09 -14.63 14.63
N GLY A 307 19.61 -15.15 13.50
CA GLY A 307 19.26 -14.36 12.32
C GLY A 307 18.06 -13.44 12.56
N LEU A 308 17.06 -13.87 13.34
CA LEU A 308 15.93 -13.03 13.74
C LEU A 308 16.38 -11.92 14.69
N LEU A 309 17.17 -12.24 15.71
CA LEU A 309 17.75 -11.27 16.64
C LEU A 309 18.56 -10.21 15.88
N PHE A 310 19.47 -10.66 15.01
CA PHE A 310 20.28 -9.76 14.19
C PHE A 310 19.43 -8.97 13.18
N GLY A 311 18.42 -9.60 12.58
CA GLY A 311 17.49 -8.95 11.66
C GLY A 311 16.66 -7.86 12.33
N LEU A 312 16.15 -8.11 13.55
CA LEU A 312 15.46 -7.11 14.36
C LEU A 312 16.39 -5.95 14.74
N PHE A 313 17.60 -6.28 15.18
CA PHE A 313 18.61 -5.29 15.51
C PHE A 313 18.90 -4.37 14.32
N LEU A 314 19.14 -4.94 13.13
CA LEU A 314 19.34 -4.18 11.90
C LEU A 314 18.11 -3.37 11.51
N THR A 315 16.91 -3.94 11.65
CA THR A 315 15.65 -3.24 11.33
C THR A 315 15.51 -1.98 12.18
N LYS A 316 15.76 -2.09 13.49
CA LYS A 316 15.73 -0.97 14.42
C LYS A 316 16.85 0.03 14.18
N LEU A 317 18.02 -0.44 13.74
CA LEU A 317 19.13 0.43 13.34
C LEU A 317 18.77 1.25 12.11
N VAL A 318 18.11 0.65 11.10
CA VAL A 318 17.63 1.35 9.90
C VAL A 318 16.54 2.36 10.25
N GLU A 319 15.64 2.02 11.17
CA GLU A 319 14.58 2.92 11.66
C GLU A 319 15.16 4.18 12.34
N ILE A 320 16.21 4.02 13.15
CA ILE A 320 16.88 5.13 13.86
C ILE A 320 17.80 5.93 12.93
N SER A 321 18.35 5.28 11.89
CA SER A 321 19.32 5.93 10.99
C SER A 321 18.63 6.88 10.03
N THR A 322 18.67 8.17 10.35
CA THR A 322 18.24 9.27 9.48
C THR A 322 19.15 9.49 8.27
N TRP A 323 20.21 8.67 8.09
CA TRP A 323 21.22 8.85 7.03
C TRP A 323 20.84 8.21 5.69
N LEU A 324 19.89 7.26 5.69
CA LEU A 324 19.27 6.75 4.46
C LEU A 324 18.18 7.73 3.98
N TYR A 325 18.61 8.95 3.65
CA TYR A 325 17.78 9.88 2.88
C TYR A 325 17.56 9.26 1.50
N VAL A 326 16.42 8.60 1.32
CA VAL A 326 15.91 8.31 -0.02
C VAL A 326 15.52 9.66 -0.60
N PRO A 327 15.99 10.05 -1.81
CA PRO A 327 15.59 11.31 -2.41
C PRO A 327 14.07 11.42 -2.43
N ALA A 328 13.53 12.34 -1.62
CA ALA A 328 12.09 12.52 -1.43
C ALA A 328 11.37 12.84 -2.75
N GLU A 329 12.11 13.25 -3.78
CA GLU A 329 11.60 13.51 -5.12
C GLU A 329 11.01 12.27 -5.82
N ILE A 330 11.54 11.07 -5.55
CA ILE A 330 11.11 9.83 -6.23
C ILE A 330 10.20 8.96 -5.35
N TYR A 331 10.49 8.85 -4.05
CA TYR A 331 9.75 7.94 -3.15
C TYR A 331 8.97 8.63 -2.01
N LYS A 332 9.05 9.95 -1.84
CA LYS A 332 8.14 10.80 -1.03
C LYS A 332 7.79 10.26 0.38
N PHE A 333 8.72 9.62 1.08
CA PHE A 333 8.60 9.26 2.50
C PHE A 333 9.76 9.89 3.28
N ASP A 334 9.45 10.51 4.43
CA ASP A 334 10.45 11.19 5.29
C ASP A 334 11.37 10.20 6.02
N HIS A 335 11.00 8.93 6.06
CA HIS A 335 11.74 7.82 6.62
C HIS A 335 11.40 6.54 5.85
N LEU A 336 12.27 5.54 5.91
CA LEU A 336 12.00 4.24 5.30
C LEU A 336 10.86 3.56 6.10
N PRO A 337 9.68 3.32 5.49
CA PRO A 337 8.60 2.69 6.23
C PRO A 337 8.95 1.22 6.45
N ILE A 338 8.91 0.81 7.70
CA ILE A 338 9.24 -0.56 8.12
C ILE A 338 8.01 -1.11 8.83
N GLU A 339 7.45 -2.20 8.29
CA GLU A 339 6.34 -2.89 8.92
C GLU A 339 6.63 -4.38 9.07
N LEU A 340 6.63 -4.86 10.32
CA LEU A 340 6.84 -6.27 10.63
C LEU A 340 5.50 -7.00 10.67
N ARG A 341 5.16 -7.72 9.59
CA ARG A 341 3.96 -8.55 9.53
C ARG A 341 4.23 -9.95 10.05
N TRP A 342 3.42 -10.40 11.01
CA TRP A 342 3.56 -11.71 11.65
C TRP A 342 3.50 -12.88 10.65
N LEU A 343 2.69 -12.75 9.59
CA LEU A 343 2.55 -13.78 8.56
C LEU A 343 3.85 -13.96 7.76
N ASP A 344 4.51 -12.86 7.39
CA ASP A 344 5.79 -12.87 6.66
C ASP A 344 6.86 -13.56 7.51
N TRP A 345 6.87 -13.28 8.81
CA TRP A 345 7.76 -13.92 9.78
C TRP A 345 7.53 -15.43 9.88
N LEU A 346 6.27 -15.83 10.03
CA LEU A 346 5.90 -17.23 10.17
C LEU A 346 6.28 -18.02 8.92
N LEU A 347 6.09 -17.44 7.73
CA LEU A 347 6.52 -18.03 6.46
C LEU A 347 8.05 -18.15 6.36
N ILE A 348 8.80 -17.11 6.73
CA ILE A 348 10.27 -17.16 6.69
C ILE A 348 10.82 -18.19 7.67
N ILE A 349 10.33 -18.21 8.91
CA ILE A 349 10.77 -19.13 9.96
C ILE A 349 10.45 -20.56 9.56
N SER A 350 9.21 -20.84 9.15
CA SER A 350 8.78 -22.18 8.75
C SER A 350 9.54 -22.68 7.53
N ALA A 351 9.70 -21.85 6.48
CA ALA A 351 10.46 -22.21 5.29
C ALA A 351 11.94 -22.47 5.61
N SER A 352 12.57 -21.63 6.45
CA SER A 352 13.98 -21.77 6.82
C SER A 352 14.22 -23.04 7.64
N LEU A 353 13.38 -23.31 8.64
CA LEU A 353 13.47 -24.52 9.45
C LEU A 353 13.23 -25.77 8.61
N LEU A 354 12.25 -25.73 7.71
CA LEU A 354 11.96 -26.84 6.80
C LEU A 354 13.15 -27.11 5.88
N LEU A 355 13.75 -26.08 5.28
CA LEU A 355 14.92 -26.22 4.43
C LEU A 355 16.14 -26.76 5.18
N CYS A 356 16.40 -26.28 6.41
CA CYS A 356 17.46 -26.82 7.26
C CYS A 356 17.24 -28.29 7.61
N TRP A 357 16.01 -28.67 7.95
CA TRP A 357 15.65 -30.06 8.25
C TRP A 357 15.79 -30.96 7.02
N VAL A 358 15.26 -30.54 5.87
CA VAL A 358 15.41 -31.24 4.57
C VAL A 358 16.89 -31.41 4.21
N SER A 359 17.70 -30.39 4.46
CA SER A 359 19.14 -30.45 4.16
C SER A 359 19.90 -31.39 5.09
N SER A 360 19.50 -31.52 6.36
CA SER A 360 20.14 -32.44 7.32
C SER A 360 19.78 -33.91 7.11
N LEU A 361 18.67 -34.20 6.42
CA LEU A 361 18.22 -35.55 6.11
C LEU A 361 19.21 -36.33 5.22
N ALA A 362 19.87 -35.68 4.26
CA ALA A 362 20.78 -36.38 3.35
C ALA A 362 22.07 -36.87 4.04
N PRO A 363 22.79 -36.03 4.81
CA PRO A 363 23.92 -36.49 5.63
C PRO A 363 23.51 -37.52 6.69
N ALA A 364 22.36 -37.34 7.36
CA ALA A 364 21.88 -38.26 8.38
C ALA A 364 21.60 -39.67 7.82
N ARG A 365 21.01 -39.75 6.62
CA ARG A 365 20.81 -41.02 5.91
C ARG A 365 22.14 -41.66 5.54
N ARG A 366 23.11 -40.90 5.02
CA ARG A 366 24.45 -41.43 4.73
C ARG A 366 25.12 -41.96 5.99
N ALA A 367 25.08 -41.22 7.10
CA ALA A 367 25.63 -41.63 8.39
C ALA A 367 25.09 -42.98 8.86
N SER A 368 23.76 -43.15 8.78
CA SER A 368 23.09 -44.37 9.22
C SER A 368 23.44 -45.63 8.41
N ARG A 369 23.94 -45.47 7.18
CA ARG A 369 24.22 -46.58 6.25
C ARG A 369 25.67 -46.99 6.18
N MET A 370 26.59 -46.27 6.84
CA MET A 370 28.01 -46.63 6.83
C MET A 370 28.26 -47.98 7.53
N ASN A 371 29.25 -48.77 7.09
CA ASN A 371 29.51 -50.10 7.64
C ASN A 371 30.28 -49.98 8.98
N PRO A 372 29.77 -50.50 10.12
CA PRO A 372 30.47 -50.42 11.41
C PRO A 372 31.87 -51.04 11.38
N VAL A 373 32.08 -52.08 10.56
CA VAL A 373 33.37 -52.76 10.44
C VAL A 373 34.44 -51.85 9.84
N GLU A 374 34.07 -50.97 8.91
CA GLU A 374 35.00 -50.02 8.28
C GLU A 374 35.45 -48.94 9.25
N GLY A 375 34.60 -48.53 10.20
CA GLY A 375 34.95 -47.47 11.15
C GLY A 375 35.92 -47.90 12.24
N ILE A 376 35.97 -49.20 12.56
CA ILE A 376 36.88 -49.77 13.57
C ILE A 376 38.23 -50.17 12.95
N ARG A 377 38.28 -50.40 11.62
CA ARG A 377 39.48 -50.86 10.92
C ARG A 377 40.52 -49.76 10.65
N TYR A 378 40.18 -48.49 10.90
CA TYR A 378 41.05 -47.33 10.63
C TYR A 378 41.69 -46.72 11.89
N GLU A 379 41.60 -47.41 13.04
CA GLU A 379 42.58 -47.30 14.14
C GLU A 379 43.62 -48.41 14.00
#